data_AF-A0A5N6VLD1-F1
#
_entry.id   AF-A0A5N6VLD1-F1
#
_cell.length_a   1.000
_cell.length_b   1.000
_cell.length_c   1.000
_cell.angle_alpha   90.00
_cell.angle_beta   90.00
_cell.angle_gamma   90.00
#
_symmetry.space_group_name_H-M   'P 1'
#
loop_
_entity.id
_entity.type
_entity.pdbx_description
1 polymer ?
#
loop_
_entity_poly.entity_id
_entity_poly.type
_entity_poly.pdbx_seq_one_letter_code
_entity_poly.pdbx_strand_id
1 'polypeptide(L)'
;MVHKVLFWGGFGIAVRLWQLGIEMRPILAKESLWVYPLFAGVGSSFGYWLQGVEDRQLKILAQRREAIIEKRRRRDQGTLSKVEEAGTLAATS
;
A
#
# COMPACT_ATOMS: atom_id res chain seq x y z
N MET A 1 -8.55 4.19 -2.21
CA MET A 1 -9.49 3.07 -2.38
C MET A 1 -10.14 3.13 -3.77
N VAL A 2 -11.08 4.05 -4.00
CA VAL A 2 -11.81 4.16 -5.29
C VAL A 2 -10.90 4.37 -6.51
N HIS A 3 -9.89 5.25 -6.40
CA HIS A 3 -8.95 5.51 -7.50
C HIS A 3 -8.17 4.26 -7.98
N LYS A 4 -7.79 3.36 -7.06
CA LYS A 4 -7.07 2.12 -7.43
C LYS A 4 -8.01 1.14 -8.14
N VAL A 5 -9.22 0.96 -7.63
CA VAL A 5 -10.22 0.09 -8.25
C VAL A 5 -10.62 0.62 -9.64
N LEU A 6 -10.83 1.93 -9.78
CA LEU A 6 -11.09 2.56 -11.07
C LEU A 6 -9.92 2.43 -12.04
N PHE A 7 -8.68 2.64 -11.56
CA PHE A 7 -7.49 2.47 -12.38
C PHE A 7 -7.33 1.03 -12.88
N TRP A 8 -7.42 0.05 -11.99
CA TRP A 8 -7.28 -1.36 -12.35
C TRP A 8 -8.45 -1.90 -13.16
N GLY A 9 -9.68 -1.42 -12.91
CA GLY A 9 -10.85 -1.69 -13.74
C GLY A 9 -10.71 -1.12 -15.15
N GLY A 10 -10.29 0.16 -15.26
CA GLY A 10 -10.00 0.80 -16.54
C GLY A 10 -8.82 0.14 -17.28
N PHE A 11 -7.80 -0.30 -16.54
CA PHE A 11 -6.68 -1.05 -17.09
C PHE A 11 -7.10 -2.41 -17.66
N GLY A 12 -8.00 -3.13 -16.99
CA GLY A 12 -8.57 -4.38 -17.51
C GLY A 12 -9.30 -4.18 -18.85
N ILE A 13 -10.07 -3.08 -18.96
CA ILE A 13 -10.70 -2.68 -20.23
C ILE A 13 -9.63 -2.32 -21.28
N ALA A 14 -8.61 -1.55 -20.90
CA ALA A 14 -7.53 -1.15 -21.79
C ALA A 14 -6.76 -2.35 -22.35
N VAL A 15 -6.51 -3.38 -21.53
CA VAL A 15 -5.90 -4.64 -21.97
C VAL A 15 -6.79 -5.37 -22.97
N ARG A 16 -8.12 -5.37 -22.79
CA ARG A 16 -9.05 -5.94 -23.77
C ARG A 16 -9.04 -5.19 -25.09
N LEU A 17 -8.98 -3.86 -25.05
CA LEU A 17 -8.83 -3.02 -26.25
C LEU A 17 -7.49 -3.28 -26.95
N TRP A 18 -6.41 -3.45 -26.19
CA TRP A 18 -5.10 -3.81 -26.72
C TRP A 18 -5.12 -5.19 -27.40
N GLN A 19 -5.75 -6.20 -26.79
CA GLN A 19 -5.90 -7.52 -27.39
C GLN A 19 -6.64 -7.43 -28.74
N LEU A 20 -7.76 -6.71 -28.79
CA LEU A 20 -8.53 -6.51 -30.02
C LEU A 20 -7.75 -5.73 -31.09
N GLY A 21 -6.90 -4.79 -30.67
CA GLY A 21 -5.97 -4.07 -31.55
C GLY A 21 -4.96 -5.01 -32.22
N ILE A 22 -4.44 -6.00 -31.49
CA ILE A 22 -3.53 -7.02 -32.05
C ILE A 22 -4.28 -7.96 -33.00
N GLU A 23 -5.49 -8.40 -32.64
CA GLU A 23 -6.31 -9.29 -33.47
C GLU A 23 -6.97 -8.59 -34.68
N MET A 24 -6.83 -7.27 -34.82
CA MET A 24 -7.52 -6.43 -35.82
C MET A 24 -9.04 -6.69 -35.89
N ARG A 25 -9.66 -7.09 -34.77
CA ARG A 25 -11.11 -7.31 -34.70
C ARG A 25 -11.84 -6.01 -34.38
N PRO A 26 -13.08 -5.83 -34.89
CA PRO A 26 -13.88 -4.65 -34.58
C PRO A 26 -14.12 -4.53 -33.07
N ILE A 27 -13.67 -3.40 -32.52
CA ILE A 27 -13.67 -3.08 -31.09
C ILE A 27 -15.10 -2.98 -30.50
N LEU A 28 -16.10 -2.66 -31.33
CA LEU A 28 -17.50 -2.44 -30.91
C LEU A 28 -18.45 -3.45 -31.56
N ALA A 29 -18.13 -4.74 -31.47
CA ALA A 29 -19.07 -5.80 -31.84
C ALA A 29 -20.20 -5.88 -30.79
N LYS A 30 -21.47 -5.82 -31.22
CA LYS A 30 -22.64 -5.81 -30.32
C LYS A 30 -22.69 -7.03 -29.39
N GLU A 31 -22.22 -8.19 -29.84
CA GLU A 31 -22.09 -9.40 -29.01
C GLU A 31 -20.99 -9.31 -27.95
N SER A 32 -19.93 -8.53 -28.19
CA SER A 32 -18.79 -8.41 -27.27
C SER A 32 -18.94 -7.29 -26.24
N LEU A 33 -20.02 -6.51 -26.27
CA LEU A 33 -20.20 -5.37 -25.36
C LEU A 33 -20.23 -5.77 -23.88
N TRP A 34 -20.71 -6.98 -23.57
CA TRP A 34 -20.74 -7.50 -22.19
C TRP A 34 -19.36 -7.94 -21.68
N VAL A 35 -18.38 -8.12 -22.56
CA VAL A 35 -17.01 -8.48 -22.18
C VAL A 35 -16.31 -7.31 -21.48
N TYR A 36 -16.67 -6.06 -21.80
CA TYR A 36 -16.10 -4.87 -21.17
C TYR A 36 -16.36 -4.78 -19.66
N PRO A 37 -17.61 -4.89 -19.16
CA PRO A 37 -17.85 -4.95 -17.72
C PRO A 37 -17.26 -6.20 -17.06
N LEU A 38 -17.11 -7.32 -17.77
CA LEU A 38 -16.42 -8.50 -17.25
C LEU A 38 -14.93 -8.23 -17.01
N PHE A 39 -14.22 -7.68 -17.99
CA PHE A 39 -12.81 -7.30 -17.85
C PHE A 39 -12.61 -6.16 -16.83
N ALA A 40 -13.56 -5.22 -16.76
CA ALA A 40 -13.60 -4.20 -15.72
C ALA A 40 -13.76 -4.83 -14.33
N GLY A 41 -14.61 -5.85 -14.20
CA GLY A 41 -14.82 -6.60 -12.96
C GLY A 41 -13.59 -7.40 -12.54
N VAL A 42 -12.93 -8.09 -13.47
CA VAL A 42 -11.68 -8.82 -13.20
C VAL A 42 -10.57 -7.85 -12.82
N GLY A 43 -10.38 -6.76 -13.58
CA GLY A 43 -9.39 -5.72 -13.27
C GLY A 43 -9.65 -5.06 -11.92
N SER A 44 -10.91 -4.72 -11.63
CA SER A 44 -11.31 -4.13 -10.33
C SER A 44 -11.06 -5.09 -9.16
N SER A 45 -11.37 -6.38 -9.34
CA SER A 45 -11.14 -7.43 -8.32
C SER A 45 -9.65 -7.61 -8.08
N PHE A 46 -8.84 -7.61 -9.14
CA PHE A 46 -7.38 -7.66 -9.05
C PHE A 46 -6.81 -6.44 -8.32
N GLY A 47 -7.29 -5.24 -8.65
CA GLY A 47 -6.89 -4.01 -7.98
C GLY A 47 -7.22 -4.00 -6.48
N TYR A 48 -8.39 -4.54 -6.11
CA TYR A 48 -8.77 -4.70 -4.70
C TYR A 48 -7.85 -5.69 -3.97
N TRP A 49 -7.51 -6.82 -4.61
CA TRP A 49 -6.59 -7.79 -4.03
C TRP A 49 -5.17 -7.21 -3.81
N LEU A 50 -4.64 -6.52 -4.81
CA LEU A 50 -3.29 -5.93 -4.75
C LEU A 50 -3.19 -4.86 -3.66
N GLN A 51 -4.27 -4.10 -3.47
CA GLN A 51 -4.37 -3.18 -2.36
C GLN A 51 -4.28 -3.88 -1.00
N GLY A 52 -4.94 -5.03 -0.83
CA GLY A 52 -4.81 -5.84 0.38
C GLY A 52 -3.38 -6.33 0.64
N VAL A 53 -2.59 -6.55 -0.42
CA VAL A 53 -1.17 -6.90 -0.31
C VAL A 53 -0.32 -5.70 0.14
N GLU A 54 -0.55 -4.52 -0.42
CA GLU A 54 0.13 -3.28 0.02
C GLU A 54 -0.16 -2.96 1.49
N ASP A 55 -1.42 -3.08 1.92
CA ASP A 55 -1.82 -2.78 3.29
C ASP A 55 -1.11 -3.71 4.29
N ARG A 56 -0.86 -4.98 3.91
CA ARG A 56 -0.06 -5.91 4.72
C ARG A 56 1.39 -5.45 4.84
N GLN A 57 1.99 -4.99 3.74
CA GLN A 57 3.37 -4.50 3.74
C GLN A 57 3.50 -3.22 4.58
N LEU A 58 2.63 -2.24 4.35
CA LEU A 58 2.61 -0.99 5.11
C LEU A 58 2.40 -1.23 6.61
N LYS A 59 1.52 -2.17 6.98
CA LYS A 59 1.31 -2.55 8.38
C LYS A 59 2.58 -3.10 9.03
N ILE A 60 3.32 -3.96 8.32
CA ILE A 60 4.59 -4.51 8.83
C ILE A 60 5.62 -3.39 8.99
N LEU A 61 5.73 -2.48 8.02
CA LEU A 61 6.65 -1.34 8.13
C LEU A 61 6.28 -0.43 9.31
N ALA A 62 4.99 -0.14 9.50
CA ALA A 62 4.51 0.68 10.61
C ALA A 62 4.86 0.06 11.97
N GLN A 63 4.62 -1.25 12.14
CA GLN A 63 4.97 -1.98 13.36
C GLN A 63 6.48 -1.95 13.66
N ARG A 64 7.32 -2.11 12.63
CA ARG A 64 8.78 -2.03 12.79
C ARG A 64 9.22 -0.63 13.18
N ARG A 65 8.62 0.41 12.57
CA ARG A 65 8.90 1.81 12.90
C ARG A 65 8.54 2.12 14.36
N GLU A 66 7.37 1.71 14.82
CA GLU A 66 6.95 1.88 16.22
C GLU A 66 7.89 1.19 17.19
N ALA A 67 8.29 -0.05 16.92
CA ALA A 67 9.25 -0.77 17.75
C ALA A 67 10.63 -0.08 17.84
N ILE A 68 11.09 0.55 16.74
CA ILE A 68 12.36 1.30 16.73
C ILE A 68 12.22 2.60 17.53
N ILE A 69 11.12 3.33 17.35
CA ILE A 69 10.86 4.59 18.08
C ILE A 69 10.77 4.31 19.58
N GLU A 70 10.06 3.26 19.97
CA GLU A 70 9.94 2.84 21.37
C GLU A 70 11.32 2.49 21.98
N LYS A 71 12.16 1.77 21.24
CA LYS A 71 13.55 1.50 21.66
C LYS A 71 14.40 2.76 21.80
N ARG A 72 14.16 3.80 20.99
CA ARG A 72 14.85 5.09 21.12
C ARG A 72 14.35 5.83 22.36
N ARG A 73 13.03 5.91 22.56
CA ARG A 73 12.41 6.50 23.76
C ARG A 73 12.96 5.91 25.06
N ARG A 74 13.14 4.59 25.13
CA ARG A 74 13.72 3.92 26.31
C ARG A 74 15.20 4.26 26.53
N ARG A 75 15.97 4.50 25.46
CA ARG A 75 17.38 4.94 25.58
C ARG A 75 17.48 6.38 26.04
N ASP A 76 16.63 7.25 25.51
CA ASP A 76 16.63 8.66 25.89
C ASP A 76 16.23 8.84 27.37
N GLN A 77 15.21 8.12 27.83
CA GLN A 77 14.82 8.11 29.25
C GLN A 77 15.92 7.58 30.18
N GLY A 78 16.60 6.49 29.81
CA GLY A 78 17.70 5.94 30.60
C GLY A 78 18.97 6.80 30.59
N THR A 79 19.17 7.59 29.53
CA THR A 79 20.29 8.55 29.45
C THR A 79 19.99 9.78 30.29
N LEU A 80 18.75 10.30 30.22
CA LEU A 80 18.28 11.39 31.08
C LEU A 80 18.40 11.06 32.57
N SER A 81 17.95 9.88 33.01
CA SER A 81 18.06 9.51 34.45
C SER A 81 19.52 9.37 34.91
N LYS A 82 20.40 8.82 34.07
CA LYS A 82 21.83 8.72 34.38
C LYS A 82 22.53 10.07 34.43
N VAL A 83 22.10 11.02 33.59
CA VAL A 83 22.61 12.40 33.61
C VAL A 83 22.11 13.14 34.86
N GLU A 84 20.87 12.93 35.28
CA GLU A 84 20.35 13.47 36.55
C GLU A 84 21.07 12.89 37.77
N GLU A 85 21.31 11.57 37.81
CA GLU A 85 22.10 10.93 38.88
C GLU A 85 23.54 11.44 38.91
N ALA A 86 24.21 11.58 37.76
CA ALA A 86 25.56 12.13 37.71
C ALA A 86 25.62 13.61 38.13
N GLY A 87 24.61 14.41 37.75
CA GLY A 87 24.50 15.81 38.13
C GLY A 87 24.21 16.00 39.62
N THR A 88 23.40 15.14 40.21
CA THR A 88 23.12 15.15 41.66
C THR A 88 24.34 14.72 42.47
N LEU A 89 25.06 13.67 42.05
CA LEU A 89 26.30 13.24 42.70
C LEU A 89 27.42 14.31 42.64
N ALA A 90 27.52 15.03 41.53
CA ALA A 90 28.47 16.14 41.36
C ALA A 90 28.10 17.38 42.20
N ALA A 91 26.81 17.61 42.49
CA ALA A 91 26.36 18.73 43.32
C ALA A 91 26.46 18.44 44.84
N THR A 92 26.56 17.17 45.24
CA THR A 92 26.70 16.76 46.64
C THR A 92 28.14 16.53 47.10
N SER A 93 29.13 16.68 46.20
CA SER A 93 30.57 16.55 46.48
C SER A 93 31.22 17.91 46.64
#